data_AF-A0A0H5SGN2-F1
#
_entry.id   AF-A0A0H5SGN2-F1
#
_cell.length_a   1.000
_cell.length_b   1.000
_cell.length_c   1.000
_cell.angle_alpha   90.00
_cell.angle_beta   90.00
_cell.angle_gamma   90.00
#
_symmetry.space_group_name_H-M   'P 1'
#
loop_
_entity.id
_entity.type
_entity.pdbx_description
1 polymer ?
#
loop_
_entity_poly.entity_id
_entity_poly.type
_entity_poly.pdbx_seq_one_letter_code
_entity_poly.pdbx_strand_id
1 'polypeptide(L)'
;MTGLKLKNKSKNEMTDNLYLYAVARIRSRELSLLNKADIDQLMNCKSEKDALQFLKDKGWGRDGAETAEEVLMAEREKTWDLLRELVDDMSVFNVFLCVNDFHNVKAAIKQAYKGTKIPNMYYTDCTLDPETVKKAIIEQDFSLLPEHMREAAKEAYEIQLHTGDSQLCDIIIDKAALETLYAEGNASGNELIEQYVELKVAQADINIAIRSVKTGKDKDFLRRALVPCKSLDIEKLIESAAMGMEAIYDYLNKTVYSDAVPALKESAQAFERWCDNRIIEYIRPQKYNPFTLSPIAAYLLARENEIKTVRILLSGKRNDIADNVIRERLRDMYV
;
A
#
# COMPACT_ATOMS: atom_id res chain seq x y z
N MET A 1 -20.69 34.71 9.29
CA MET A 1 -20.16 33.74 8.30
C MET A 1 -18.81 34.13 7.68
N THR A 2 -18.34 35.38 7.83
CA THR A 2 -17.09 35.87 7.24
C THR A 2 -15.82 35.49 8.01
N GLY A 3 -15.88 35.37 9.35
CA GLY A 3 -14.72 35.05 10.20
C GLY A 3 -14.20 33.61 10.10
N LEU A 4 -15.06 32.62 9.80
CA LEU A 4 -14.65 31.22 9.65
C LEU A 4 -13.90 30.98 8.33
N LYS A 5 -14.33 31.64 7.24
CA LYS A 5 -13.66 31.58 5.93
C LYS A 5 -12.27 32.23 5.95
N LEU A 6 -12.09 33.31 6.72
CA LEU A 6 -10.79 34.00 6.85
C LEU A 6 -9.78 33.19 7.67
N LYS A 7 -10.20 32.51 8.75
CA LYS A 7 -9.33 31.61 9.53
C LYS A 7 -8.89 30.36 8.77
N ASN A 8 -9.77 29.77 7.95
CA ASN A 8 -9.39 28.63 7.09
C ASN A 8 -8.48 29.07 5.94
N LYS A 9 -8.65 30.28 5.38
CA LYS A 9 -7.77 30.81 4.33
C LYS A 9 -6.35 31.05 4.84
N SER A 10 -6.19 31.66 6.03
CA SER A 10 -4.86 31.94 6.58
C SER A 10 -4.14 30.69 7.09
N LYS A 11 -4.88 29.65 7.50
CA LYS A 11 -4.30 28.36 7.90
C LYS A 11 -3.79 27.60 6.68
N ASN A 12 -4.57 27.58 5.59
CA ASN A 12 -4.15 26.99 4.30
C ASN A 12 -2.96 27.74 3.67
N GLU A 13 -2.95 29.08 3.66
CA GLU A 13 -1.83 29.86 3.10
C GLU A 13 -0.50 29.64 3.85
N MET A 14 -0.54 29.37 5.16
CA MET A 14 0.65 29.00 5.95
C MET A 14 1.15 27.58 5.65
N THR A 15 0.26 26.61 5.45
CA THR A 15 0.63 25.24 5.01
C THR A 15 1.06 25.17 3.54
N ASP A 16 0.51 26.01 2.66
CA ASP A 16 0.87 26.00 1.23
C ASP A 16 2.26 26.60 0.98
N ASN A 17 2.68 27.59 1.79
CA ASN A 17 4.08 28.06 1.79
C ASN A 17 5.06 27.05 2.45
N LEU A 18 4.56 26.17 3.31
CA LEU A 18 5.37 25.17 4.02
C LEU A 18 6.04 24.18 3.04
N TYR A 19 5.32 23.82 1.97
CA TYR A 19 5.79 22.79 1.04
C TYR A 19 6.51 23.33 -0.19
N LEU A 20 6.62 24.65 -0.39
CA LEU A 20 7.25 25.20 -1.60
C LEU A 20 8.68 24.69 -1.81
N TYR A 21 9.51 24.79 -0.76
CA TYR A 21 10.89 24.28 -0.81
C TYR A 21 10.92 22.77 -1.05
N ALA A 22 10.07 22.02 -0.34
CA ALA A 22 9.95 20.58 -0.47
C ALA A 22 9.57 20.16 -1.90
N VAL A 23 8.56 20.80 -2.49
CA VAL A 23 8.13 20.55 -3.87
C VAL A 23 9.24 20.85 -4.86
N ALA A 24 9.97 21.97 -4.71
CA ALA A 24 11.11 22.28 -5.59
C ALA A 24 12.21 21.21 -5.51
N ARG A 25 12.51 20.70 -4.31
CA ARG A 25 13.44 19.59 -4.10
C ARG A 25 12.94 18.29 -4.73
N ILE A 26 11.66 17.98 -4.57
CA ILE A 26 11.03 16.81 -5.21
C ILE A 26 11.12 16.90 -6.74
N ARG A 27 10.87 18.06 -7.36
CA ARG A 27 11.02 18.22 -8.82
C ARG A 27 12.42 17.85 -9.32
N SER A 28 13.45 18.27 -8.60
CA SER A 28 14.82 17.89 -8.95
C SER A 28 15.05 16.37 -8.80
N ARG A 29 14.37 15.72 -7.85
CA ARG A 29 14.48 14.27 -7.61
C ARG A 29 13.64 13.45 -8.59
N GLU A 30 12.55 13.99 -9.12
CA GLU A 30 11.75 13.35 -10.18
C GLU A 30 12.60 13.06 -11.43
N LEU A 31 13.64 13.85 -11.71
CA LEU A 31 14.57 13.61 -12.82
C LEU A 31 15.41 12.32 -12.68
N SER A 32 15.49 11.76 -11.47
CA SER A 32 16.20 10.50 -11.19
C SER A 32 15.30 9.28 -11.19
N LEU A 33 13.99 9.47 -11.38
CA LEU A 33 13.03 8.37 -11.51
C LEU A 33 13.28 7.63 -12.84
N LEU A 34 13.10 6.32 -12.81
CA LEU A 34 13.11 5.43 -13.95
C LEU A 34 11.93 5.73 -14.85
N ASN A 35 12.22 6.04 -16.10
CA ASN A 35 11.22 6.16 -17.15
C ASN A 35 11.03 4.83 -17.88
N LYS A 36 10.10 4.80 -18.84
CA LYS A 36 9.83 3.60 -19.65
C LYS A 36 11.08 3.05 -20.36
N ALA A 37 11.95 3.91 -20.89
CA ALA A 37 13.17 3.48 -21.58
C ALA A 37 14.17 2.82 -20.61
N ASP A 38 14.22 3.29 -19.36
CA ASP A 38 15.05 2.67 -18.33
C ASP A 38 14.54 1.26 -17.98
N ILE A 39 13.22 1.09 -17.90
CA ILE A 39 12.59 -0.22 -17.69
C ILE A 39 12.83 -1.16 -18.87
N ASP A 40 12.72 -0.66 -20.11
CA ASP A 40 13.05 -1.44 -21.31
C ASP A 40 14.53 -1.83 -21.33
N GLN A 41 15.43 -0.96 -20.89
CA GLN A 41 16.86 -1.26 -20.77
C GLN A 41 17.14 -2.32 -19.69
N LEU A 42 16.47 -2.24 -18.54
CA LEU A 42 16.53 -3.28 -17.50
C LEU A 42 16.03 -4.63 -18.04
N MET A 43 14.94 -4.62 -18.81
CA MET A 43 14.42 -5.83 -19.44
C MET A 43 15.41 -6.45 -20.42
N ASN A 44 16.22 -5.64 -21.11
CA ASN A 44 17.24 -6.13 -22.04
C ASN A 44 18.53 -6.61 -21.35
N CYS A 45 18.65 -6.47 -20.03
CA CYS A 45 19.80 -7.02 -19.29
C CYS A 45 19.78 -8.56 -19.34
N LYS A 46 20.97 -9.16 -19.51
CA LYS A 46 21.09 -10.62 -19.69
C LYS A 46 21.00 -11.39 -18.38
N SER A 47 21.35 -10.75 -17.27
CA SER A 47 21.34 -11.36 -15.94
C SER A 47 20.87 -10.38 -14.87
N GLU A 48 20.49 -10.90 -13.70
CA GLU A 48 20.20 -10.09 -12.51
C GLU A 48 21.38 -9.20 -12.14
N LYS A 49 22.62 -9.70 -12.29
CA LYS A 49 23.84 -8.94 -12.03
C LYS A 49 24.00 -7.73 -12.95
N ASP A 50 23.74 -7.90 -14.24
CA ASP A 50 23.80 -6.80 -15.22
C ASP A 50 22.72 -5.74 -14.92
N ALA A 51 21.51 -6.20 -14.55
CA ALA A 51 20.42 -5.31 -14.16
C ALA A 51 20.78 -4.53 -12.87
N LEU A 52 21.36 -5.19 -11.86
CA LEU A 52 21.85 -4.52 -10.65
C LEU A 52 22.94 -3.50 -10.93
N GLN A 53 23.86 -3.79 -11.86
CA GLN A 53 24.87 -2.81 -12.26
C GLN A 53 24.24 -1.60 -12.93
N PHE A 54 23.28 -1.79 -13.85
CA PHE A 54 22.56 -0.68 -14.47
C PHE A 54 21.81 0.18 -13.44
N LEU A 55 21.17 -0.45 -12.44
CA LEU A 55 20.51 0.26 -11.33
C LEU A 55 21.53 1.09 -10.54
N LYS A 56 22.69 0.52 -10.21
CA LYS A 56 23.78 1.24 -9.52
C LYS A 56 24.28 2.43 -10.32
N ASP A 57 24.43 2.29 -11.64
CA ASP A 57 24.80 3.39 -12.54
C ASP A 57 23.74 4.50 -12.57
N LYS A 58 22.47 4.14 -12.32
CA LYS A 58 21.34 5.07 -12.11
C LYS A 58 21.26 5.63 -10.69
N GLY A 59 22.19 5.27 -9.80
CA GLY A 59 22.26 5.76 -8.42
C GLY A 59 21.44 4.96 -7.41
N TRP A 60 20.95 3.77 -7.78
CA TRP A 60 20.22 2.88 -6.87
C TRP A 60 21.18 2.10 -5.96
N GLY A 61 20.76 1.84 -4.71
CA GLY A 61 21.55 1.18 -3.67
C GLY A 61 22.45 2.14 -2.89
N ARG A 62 23.01 1.68 -1.78
CA ARG A 62 24.05 2.40 -1.01
C ARG A 62 25.39 1.68 -1.16
N ASP A 63 26.47 2.34 -0.75
CA ASP A 63 27.78 1.68 -0.65
C ASP A 63 27.65 0.42 0.20
N GLY A 64 28.12 -0.70 -0.34
CA GLY A 64 28.01 -2.03 0.30
C GLY A 64 26.72 -2.81 0.03
N ALA A 65 25.73 -2.26 -0.67
CA ALA A 65 24.57 -3.04 -1.11
C ALA A 65 24.95 -3.94 -2.30
N GLU A 66 24.90 -5.25 -2.11
CA GLU A 66 25.31 -6.24 -3.11
C GLU A 66 24.13 -7.01 -3.69
N THR A 67 23.14 -7.32 -2.85
CA THR A 67 21.97 -8.12 -3.23
C THR A 67 20.82 -7.26 -3.75
N ALA A 68 19.91 -7.88 -4.49
CA ALA A 68 18.69 -7.23 -4.95
C ALA A 68 17.86 -6.67 -3.78
N GLU A 69 17.71 -7.42 -2.69
CA GLU A 69 16.90 -6.95 -1.55
C GLU A 69 17.57 -5.77 -0.83
N GLU A 70 18.90 -5.79 -0.66
CA GLU A 70 19.63 -4.65 -0.08
C GLU A 70 19.51 -3.40 -0.93
N VAL A 71 19.59 -3.51 -2.27
CA VAL A 71 19.41 -2.38 -3.18
C VAL A 71 17.98 -1.82 -3.08
N LEU A 72 16.96 -2.68 -3.11
CA LEU A 72 15.56 -2.26 -3.01
C LEU A 72 15.25 -1.61 -1.66
N MET A 73 15.76 -2.18 -0.56
CA MET A 73 15.61 -1.65 0.79
C MET A 73 16.30 -0.30 0.93
N ALA A 74 17.53 -0.17 0.43
CA ALA A 74 18.28 1.09 0.45
C ALA A 74 17.56 2.20 -0.34
N GLU A 75 16.89 1.87 -1.45
CA GLU A 75 16.11 2.84 -2.21
C GLU A 75 14.84 3.29 -1.50
N ARG A 76 14.19 2.39 -0.76
CA ARG A 76 13.08 2.76 0.13
C ARG A 76 13.58 3.67 1.26
N GLU A 77 14.66 3.29 1.94
CA GLU A 77 15.25 4.09 3.02
C GLU A 77 15.63 5.50 2.55
N LYS A 78 16.33 5.63 1.42
CA LYS A 78 16.67 6.93 0.83
C LYS A 78 15.43 7.78 0.56
N THR A 79 14.34 7.15 0.11
CA THR A 79 13.09 7.84 -0.17
C THR A 79 12.52 8.41 1.13
N TRP A 80 12.44 7.61 2.20
CA TRP A 80 11.96 8.07 3.51
C TRP A 80 12.89 9.08 4.20
N ASP A 81 14.21 8.94 4.04
CA ASP A 81 15.19 9.92 4.52
C ASP A 81 14.97 11.27 3.84
N LEU A 82 14.78 11.27 2.52
CA LEU A 82 14.43 12.49 1.80
C LEU A 82 13.12 13.09 2.32
N LEU A 83 12.08 12.30 2.56
CA LEU A 83 10.83 12.84 3.11
C LEU A 83 11.03 13.49 4.48
N ARG A 84 11.81 12.86 5.36
CA ARG A 84 12.18 13.40 6.69
C ARG A 84 12.98 14.69 6.61
N GLU A 85 13.79 14.88 5.56
CA GLU A 85 14.49 16.14 5.30
C GLU A 85 13.54 17.26 4.83
N LEU A 86 12.43 16.91 4.19
CA LEU A 86 11.56 17.86 3.48
C LEU A 86 10.28 18.21 4.25
N VAL A 87 9.86 17.39 5.20
CA VAL A 87 8.59 17.54 5.92
C VAL A 87 8.81 17.37 7.41
N ASP A 88 8.45 18.41 8.18
CA ASP A 88 8.62 18.42 9.64
C ASP A 88 7.70 17.40 10.33
N ASP A 89 6.41 17.41 9.96
CA ASP A 89 5.41 16.50 10.50
C ASP A 89 5.24 15.28 9.59
N MET A 90 5.95 14.20 9.90
CA MET A 90 5.89 12.96 9.15
C MET A 90 4.56 12.21 9.30
N SER A 91 3.69 12.60 10.26
CA SER A 91 2.40 11.93 10.45
C SER A 91 1.48 12.03 9.23
N VAL A 92 1.70 13.02 8.37
CA VAL A 92 0.99 13.18 7.09
C VAL A 92 1.21 12.01 6.12
N PHE A 93 2.23 11.17 6.35
CA PHE A 93 2.52 9.96 5.58
C PHE A 93 2.13 8.66 6.29
N ASN A 94 1.58 8.72 7.51
CA ASN A 94 1.19 7.53 8.28
C ASN A 94 0.22 6.62 7.51
N VAL A 95 -0.63 7.21 6.67
CA VAL A 95 -1.55 6.48 5.78
C VAL A 95 -0.83 5.42 4.92
N PHE A 96 0.44 5.64 4.55
CA PHE A 96 1.21 4.70 3.74
C PHE A 96 1.90 3.59 4.57
N LEU A 97 1.90 3.72 5.90
CA LEU A 97 2.60 2.83 6.83
C LEU A 97 1.67 2.08 7.79
N CYS A 98 0.50 2.64 8.11
CA CYS A 98 -0.38 2.15 9.18
C CYS A 98 -0.77 0.67 9.05
N VAL A 99 -0.93 0.17 7.81
CA VAL A 99 -1.25 -1.25 7.56
C VAL A 99 -0.13 -2.18 8.04
N ASN A 100 1.13 -1.73 8.06
CA ASN A 100 2.26 -2.52 8.54
C ASN A 100 2.18 -2.74 10.07
N ASP A 101 1.59 -1.82 10.82
CA ASP A 101 1.38 -1.98 12.26
C ASP A 101 0.43 -3.15 12.55
N PHE A 102 -0.64 -3.29 11.75
CA PHE A 102 -1.56 -4.43 11.84
C PHE A 102 -0.94 -5.75 11.38
N HIS A 103 -0.06 -5.72 10.38
CA HIS A 103 0.76 -6.89 10.03
C HIS A 103 1.60 -7.34 11.24
N ASN A 104 2.24 -6.39 11.93
CA ASN A 104 3.04 -6.68 13.13
C ASN A 104 2.20 -7.24 14.29
N VAL A 105 0.96 -6.76 14.48
CA VAL A 105 0.02 -7.34 15.45
C VAL A 105 -0.27 -8.80 15.11
N LYS A 106 -0.63 -9.09 13.86
CA LYS A 106 -0.88 -10.46 13.38
C LYS A 106 0.35 -11.36 13.52
N ALA A 107 1.55 -10.82 13.24
CA ALA A 107 2.80 -11.53 13.42
C ALA A 107 3.05 -11.89 14.90
N ALA A 108 2.87 -10.93 15.81
CA ALA A 108 3.03 -11.14 17.24
C ALA A 108 2.03 -12.17 17.79
N ILE A 109 0.76 -12.12 17.37
CA ILE A 109 -0.26 -13.10 17.78
C ILE A 109 0.12 -14.51 17.33
N LYS A 110 0.52 -14.66 16.05
CA LYS A 110 0.97 -15.95 15.50
C LYS A 110 2.21 -16.48 16.21
N GLN A 111 3.14 -15.59 16.57
CA GLN A 111 4.33 -15.95 17.33
C GLN A 111 3.98 -16.41 18.75
N ALA A 112 3.10 -15.69 19.45
CA ALA A 112 2.62 -16.04 20.79
C ALA A 112 1.90 -17.41 20.78
N TYR A 113 1.06 -17.67 19.78
CA TYR A 113 0.36 -18.94 19.61
C TYR A 113 1.30 -20.12 19.34
N LYS A 114 2.30 -19.95 18.46
CA LYS A 114 3.23 -21.02 18.08
C LYS A 114 4.35 -21.25 19.10
N GLY A 115 4.62 -20.29 19.98
CA GLY A 115 5.72 -20.37 20.95
C GLY A 115 7.13 -20.41 20.34
N THR A 116 7.28 -20.08 19.05
CA THR A 116 8.56 -20.15 18.34
C THR A 116 8.96 -18.78 17.80
N LYS A 117 10.23 -18.39 17.98
CA LYS A 117 10.77 -17.17 17.39
C LYS A 117 11.00 -17.38 15.90
N ILE A 118 10.26 -16.66 15.06
CA ILE A 118 10.46 -16.63 13.62
C ILE A 118 11.27 -15.37 13.30
N PRO A 119 12.49 -15.49 12.74
CA PRO A 119 13.26 -14.32 12.34
C PRO A 119 12.56 -13.54 11.22
N ASN A 120 12.76 -12.22 11.19
CA ASN A 120 12.29 -11.31 10.13
C ASN A 120 10.76 -11.32 9.88
N MET A 121 9.95 -11.55 10.92
CA MET A 121 8.50 -11.58 10.79
C MET A 121 7.84 -10.20 10.84
N TYR A 122 8.53 -9.23 11.45
CA TYR A 122 8.04 -7.89 11.70
C TYR A 122 8.56 -6.92 10.65
N TYR A 123 7.68 -6.02 10.22
CA TYR A 123 8.06 -4.86 9.42
C TYR A 123 8.61 -3.76 10.33
N THR A 124 9.56 -3.01 9.80
CA THR A 124 10.21 -1.88 10.48
C THR A 124 9.69 -0.53 9.98
N ASP A 125 9.17 -0.47 8.75
CA ASP A 125 8.53 0.71 8.16
C ASP A 125 7.10 0.84 8.72
N CYS A 126 7.00 1.31 9.96
CA CYS A 126 5.78 1.28 10.76
C CYS A 126 5.52 2.63 11.41
N THR A 127 4.28 2.89 11.85
CA THR A 127 3.99 4.08 12.67
C THR A 127 4.26 3.82 14.14
N LEU A 128 4.29 2.53 14.53
CA LEU A 128 4.61 2.06 15.87
C LEU A 128 5.94 1.31 15.89
N ASP A 129 6.65 1.41 17.01
CA ASP A 129 7.79 0.54 17.27
C ASP A 129 7.32 -0.93 17.34
N PRO A 130 7.87 -1.83 16.49
CA PRO A 130 7.50 -3.24 16.49
C PRO A 130 7.69 -3.93 17.86
N GLU A 131 8.65 -3.48 18.67
CA GLU A 131 8.84 -4.04 20.01
C GLU A 131 7.70 -3.62 20.96
N THR A 132 7.08 -2.45 20.77
CA THR A 132 5.87 -2.06 21.50
C THR A 132 4.70 -2.98 21.16
N VAL A 133 4.49 -3.28 19.87
CA VAL A 133 3.44 -4.21 19.43
C VAL A 133 3.64 -5.59 20.02
N LYS A 134 4.87 -6.12 19.92
CA LYS A 134 5.24 -7.41 20.48
C LYS A 134 5.04 -7.49 21.99
N LYS A 135 5.44 -6.44 22.72
CA LYS A 135 5.22 -6.35 24.17
C LYS A 135 3.73 -6.40 24.50
N ALA A 136 2.91 -5.60 23.81
CA ALA A 136 1.46 -5.55 24.01
C ALA A 136 0.81 -6.94 23.88
N ILE A 137 1.22 -7.73 22.88
CA ILE A 137 0.66 -9.06 22.63
C ILE A 137 1.19 -10.12 23.61
N ILE A 138 2.49 -10.10 23.92
CA ILE A 138 3.10 -11.10 24.83
C ILE A 138 2.60 -10.91 26.27
N GLU A 139 2.57 -9.66 26.74
CA GLU A 139 2.14 -9.32 28.10
C GLU A 139 0.61 -9.20 28.23
N GLN A 140 -0.13 -9.32 27.12
CA GLN A 140 -1.58 -9.11 27.04
C GLN A 140 -2.01 -7.71 27.51
N ASP A 141 -1.11 -6.74 27.44
CA ASP A 141 -1.38 -5.34 27.75
C ASP A 141 -1.67 -4.56 26.47
N PHE A 142 -2.90 -4.70 25.97
CA PHE A 142 -3.36 -3.99 24.76
C PHE A 142 -3.45 -2.47 24.95
N SER A 143 -3.33 -1.95 26.18
CA SER A 143 -3.32 -0.50 26.42
C SER A 143 -2.09 0.19 25.83
N LEU A 144 -1.01 -0.58 25.60
CA LEU A 144 0.22 -0.14 24.92
C LEU A 144 0.01 0.17 23.43
N LEU A 145 -1.07 -0.33 22.82
CA LEU A 145 -1.42 -0.03 21.43
C LEU A 145 -2.26 1.26 21.33
N PRO A 146 -2.24 1.96 20.19
CA PRO A 146 -3.18 3.04 19.91
C PRO A 146 -4.64 2.59 20.00
N GLU A 147 -5.53 3.51 20.38
CA GLU A 147 -6.96 3.23 20.62
C GLU A 147 -7.63 2.46 19.49
N HIS A 148 -7.39 2.87 18.23
CA HIS A 148 -7.97 2.25 17.04
C HIS A 148 -7.53 0.79 16.80
N MET A 149 -6.49 0.30 17.47
CA MET A 149 -6.00 -1.08 17.33
C MET A 149 -6.41 -2.00 18.47
N ARG A 150 -6.74 -1.45 19.65
CA ARG A 150 -6.80 -2.23 20.91
C ARG A 150 -7.83 -3.36 20.85
N GLU A 151 -9.06 -3.03 20.48
CA GLU A 151 -10.18 -3.98 20.43
C GLU A 151 -9.92 -5.10 19.42
N ALA A 152 -9.51 -4.73 18.19
CA ALA A 152 -9.20 -5.70 17.15
C ALA A 152 -8.04 -6.63 17.54
N ALA A 153 -6.97 -6.08 18.13
CA ALA A 153 -5.84 -6.87 18.61
C ALA A 153 -6.25 -7.85 19.72
N LYS A 154 -7.08 -7.39 20.66
CA LYS A 154 -7.59 -8.20 21.76
C LYS A 154 -8.51 -9.33 21.26
N GLU A 155 -9.51 -9.00 20.46
CA GLU A 155 -10.45 -9.98 19.89
C GLU A 155 -9.70 -11.03 19.07
N ALA A 156 -8.77 -10.61 18.21
CA ALA A 156 -7.98 -11.52 17.38
C ALA A 156 -7.08 -12.44 18.22
N TYR A 157 -6.46 -11.92 19.29
CA TYR A 157 -5.65 -12.70 20.21
C TYR A 157 -6.49 -13.78 20.93
N GLU A 158 -7.64 -13.39 21.48
CA GLU A 158 -8.57 -14.30 22.16
C GLU A 158 -9.08 -15.40 21.21
N ILE A 159 -9.49 -15.05 20.00
CA ILE A 159 -9.89 -16.01 18.97
C ILE A 159 -8.76 -17.00 18.67
N GLN A 160 -7.55 -16.50 18.38
CA GLN A 160 -6.43 -17.35 18.01
C GLN A 160 -6.10 -18.36 19.12
N LEU A 161 -6.08 -17.93 20.38
CA LEU A 161 -5.62 -18.76 21.50
C LEU A 161 -6.71 -19.68 22.05
N HIS A 162 -7.97 -19.29 22.00
CA HIS A 162 -9.07 -20.12 22.52
C HIS A 162 -9.62 -21.10 21.49
N THR A 163 -9.68 -20.72 20.21
CA THR A 163 -10.31 -21.55 19.17
C THR A 163 -9.30 -22.13 18.19
N GLY A 164 -8.11 -21.56 18.08
CA GLY A 164 -7.13 -21.91 17.04
C GLY A 164 -7.50 -21.42 15.64
N ASP A 165 -8.60 -20.68 15.48
CA ASP A 165 -9.08 -20.19 14.19
C ASP A 165 -8.23 -19.02 13.68
N SER A 166 -7.15 -19.40 13.00
CA SER A 166 -6.17 -18.45 12.46
C SER A 166 -6.74 -17.64 11.31
N GLN A 167 -7.73 -18.18 10.60
CA GLN A 167 -8.38 -17.46 9.52
C GLN A 167 -9.23 -16.32 10.09
N LEU A 168 -9.95 -16.59 11.18
CA LEU A 168 -10.77 -15.57 11.79
C LEU A 168 -9.93 -14.47 12.46
N CYS A 169 -8.85 -14.85 13.12
CA CYS A 169 -7.85 -13.90 13.62
C CYS A 169 -7.37 -12.95 12.51
N ASP A 170 -6.98 -13.49 11.35
CA ASP A 170 -6.49 -12.69 10.23
C ASP A 170 -7.57 -11.71 9.72
N ILE A 171 -8.84 -12.12 9.64
CA ILE A 171 -9.95 -11.28 9.17
C ILE A 171 -10.18 -10.06 10.08
N ILE A 172 -10.18 -10.27 11.40
CA ILE A 172 -10.41 -9.19 12.37
C ILE A 172 -9.32 -8.12 12.22
N ILE A 173 -8.06 -8.55 12.15
CA ILE A 173 -6.93 -7.64 12.01
C ILE A 173 -6.91 -6.97 10.64
N ASP A 174 -7.16 -7.71 9.56
CA ASP A 174 -7.15 -7.17 8.20
C ASP A 174 -8.27 -6.15 7.99
N LYS A 175 -9.46 -6.39 8.57
CA LYS A 175 -10.56 -5.43 8.55
C LYS A 175 -10.20 -4.15 9.30
N ALA A 176 -9.67 -4.27 10.52
CA ALA A 176 -9.26 -3.10 11.30
C ALA A 176 -8.14 -2.29 10.60
N ALA A 177 -7.24 -2.96 9.88
CA ALA A 177 -6.23 -2.30 9.06
C ALA A 177 -6.84 -1.47 7.93
N LEU A 178 -7.84 -2.03 7.22
CA LEU A 178 -8.54 -1.34 6.13
C LEU A 178 -9.39 -0.18 6.64
N GLU A 179 -10.09 -0.35 7.77
CA GLU A 179 -10.85 0.73 8.42
C GLU A 179 -9.95 1.88 8.85
N THR A 180 -8.79 1.56 9.43
CA THR A 180 -7.78 2.56 9.84
C THR A 180 -7.21 3.27 8.61
N LEU A 181 -6.80 2.53 7.57
CA LEU A 181 -6.33 3.12 6.32
C LEU A 181 -7.34 4.09 5.72
N TYR A 182 -8.61 3.70 5.69
CA TYR A 182 -9.68 4.54 5.15
C TYR A 182 -9.92 5.78 6.00
N ALA A 183 -9.94 5.64 7.32
CA ALA A 183 -10.14 6.74 8.25
C ALA A 183 -8.99 7.77 8.16
N GLU A 184 -7.74 7.31 8.20
CA GLU A 184 -6.54 8.15 8.07
C GLU A 184 -6.53 8.91 6.75
N GLY A 185 -6.82 8.22 5.64
CA GLY A 185 -6.84 8.89 4.33
C GLY A 185 -7.93 9.94 4.20
N ASN A 186 -9.15 9.68 4.71
CA ASN A 186 -10.23 10.69 4.73
C ASN A 186 -9.98 11.84 5.73
N ALA A 187 -9.21 11.60 6.80
CA ALA A 187 -8.82 12.64 7.75
C ALA A 187 -7.70 13.54 7.24
N SER A 188 -6.95 13.11 6.21
CA SER A 188 -5.79 13.84 5.66
C SER A 188 -6.14 15.21 5.07
N GLY A 189 -7.38 15.40 4.61
CA GLY A 189 -7.82 16.59 3.88
C GLY A 189 -7.10 16.80 2.53
N ASN A 190 -6.43 15.76 2.02
CA ASN A 190 -5.70 15.78 0.76
C ASN A 190 -6.39 14.88 -0.26
N GLU A 191 -6.91 15.48 -1.34
CA GLU A 191 -7.69 14.76 -2.38
C GLU A 191 -6.93 13.56 -2.98
N LEU A 192 -5.61 13.68 -3.19
CA LEU A 192 -4.82 12.57 -3.72
C LEU A 192 -4.76 11.39 -2.74
N ILE A 193 -4.58 11.68 -1.45
CA ILE A 193 -4.53 10.64 -0.41
C ILE A 193 -5.91 9.99 -0.26
N GLU A 194 -6.99 10.78 -0.31
CA GLU A 194 -8.36 10.27 -0.32
C GLU A 194 -8.61 9.32 -1.51
N GLN A 195 -8.22 9.72 -2.72
CA GLN A 195 -8.32 8.87 -3.92
C GLN A 195 -7.49 7.59 -3.80
N TYR A 196 -6.29 7.68 -3.22
CA TYR A 196 -5.44 6.53 -2.98
C TYR A 196 -6.08 5.52 -2.03
N VAL A 197 -6.57 5.96 -0.86
CA VAL A 197 -7.17 5.04 0.11
C VAL A 197 -8.49 4.47 -0.37
N GLU A 198 -9.28 5.26 -1.10
CA GLU A 198 -10.53 4.81 -1.73
C GLU A 198 -10.26 3.63 -2.67
N LEU A 199 -9.25 3.77 -3.54
CA LEU A 199 -8.85 2.69 -4.44
C LEU A 199 -8.28 1.48 -3.69
N LYS A 200 -7.48 1.68 -2.64
CA LYS A 200 -6.90 0.58 -1.85
C LYS A 200 -7.95 -0.25 -1.11
N VAL A 201 -8.93 0.41 -0.49
CA VAL A 201 -10.02 -0.29 0.21
C VAL A 201 -10.91 -1.02 -0.80
N ALA A 202 -11.33 -0.35 -1.88
CA ALA A 202 -12.11 -0.99 -2.92
C ALA A 202 -11.38 -2.19 -3.58
N GLN A 203 -10.07 -2.06 -3.82
CA GLN A 203 -9.23 -3.16 -4.30
C GLN A 203 -9.26 -4.34 -3.32
N ALA A 204 -9.14 -4.08 -2.01
CA ALA A 204 -9.17 -5.12 -0.99
C ALA A 204 -10.54 -5.82 -0.95
N ASP A 205 -11.63 -5.05 -0.95
CA ASP A 205 -12.99 -5.59 -0.92
C ASP A 205 -13.31 -6.44 -2.15
N ILE A 206 -12.95 -5.97 -3.34
CA ILE A 206 -13.12 -6.74 -4.59
C ILE A 206 -12.34 -8.06 -4.51
N ASN A 207 -11.11 -8.03 -4.01
CA ASN A 207 -10.30 -9.25 -3.84
C ASN A 207 -10.88 -10.21 -2.81
N ILE A 208 -11.42 -9.70 -1.70
CA ILE A 208 -12.09 -10.49 -0.66
C ILE A 208 -13.35 -11.15 -1.25
N ALA A 209 -14.18 -10.40 -1.98
CA ALA A 209 -15.37 -10.91 -2.65
C ALA A 209 -15.05 -11.98 -3.71
N ILE A 210 -14.01 -11.80 -4.50
CA ILE A 210 -13.60 -12.81 -5.49
C ILE A 210 -13.04 -14.06 -4.80
N ARG A 211 -12.28 -13.88 -3.72
CA ARG A 211 -11.73 -14.99 -2.95
C ARG A 211 -12.83 -15.77 -2.23
N SER A 212 -13.87 -15.11 -1.72
CA SER A 212 -14.99 -15.79 -1.05
C SER A 212 -15.71 -16.75 -1.98
N VAL A 213 -15.94 -16.35 -3.25
CA VAL A 213 -16.52 -17.23 -4.27
C VAL A 213 -15.66 -18.48 -4.49
N LYS A 214 -14.34 -18.30 -4.63
CA LYS A 214 -13.39 -19.41 -4.86
C LYS A 214 -13.25 -20.35 -3.67
N THR A 215 -13.51 -19.86 -2.47
CA THR A 215 -13.30 -20.59 -1.21
C THR A 215 -14.60 -21.01 -0.53
N GLY A 216 -15.75 -20.75 -1.17
CA GLY A 216 -17.08 -21.12 -0.66
C GLY A 216 -17.45 -20.41 0.64
N LYS A 217 -16.98 -19.17 0.86
CA LYS A 217 -17.34 -18.39 2.05
C LYS A 217 -18.72 -17.76 1.91
N ASP A 218 -19.45 -17.68 3.02
CA ASP A 218 -20.82 -17.18 3.06
C ASP A 218 -20.89 -15.65 3.16
N LYS A 219 -22.14 -15.13 3.20
CA LYS A 219 -22.39 -13.69 3.32
C LYS A 219 -21.93 -13.14 4.67
N ASP A 220 -22.00 -13.92 5.74
CA ASP A 220 -21.65 -13.47 7.08
C ASP A 220 -20.14 -13.29 7.22
N PHE A 221 -19.35 -14.18 6.60
CA PHE A 221 -17.91 -13.98 6.41
C PHE A 221 -17.62 -12.64 5.72
N LEU A 222 -18.32 -12.36 4.61
CA LEU A 222 -18.07 -11.12 3.86
C LEU A 222 -18.44 -9.87 4.66
N ARG A 223 -19.56 -9.86 5.39
CA ARG A 223 -19.92 -8.74 6.28
C ARG A 223 -18.88 -8.48 7.37
N ARG A 224 -18.22 -9.55 7.84
CA ARG A 224 -17.14 -9.44 8.81
C ARG A 224 -15.80 -9.01 8.20
N ALA A 225 -15.60 -9.16 6.89
CA ALA A 225 -14.32 -8.90 6.24
C ALA A 225 -14.28 -7.60 5.42
N LEU A 226 -15.40 -7.19 4.82
CA LEU A 226 -15.46 -6.02 3.94
C LEU A 226 -15.58 -4.71 4.73
N VAL A 227 -15.05 -3.63 4.15
CA VAL A 227 -15.05 -2.28 4.73
C VAL A 227 -15.82 -1.31 3.83
N PRO A 228 -16.77 -0.52 4.34
CA PRO A 228 -17.47 0.47 3.52
C PRO A 228 -16.53 1.52 2.90
N CYS A 229 -16.65 1.72 1.59
CA CYS A 229 -16.02 2.81 0.84
C CYS A 229 -17.03 3.54 -0.05
N LYS A 230 -16.67 4.67 -0.65
CA LYS A 230 -17.60 5.52 -1.42
C LYS A 230 -17.93 4.92 -2.79
N SER A 231 -17.00 4.19 -3.39
CA SER A 231 -17.06 3.73 -4.78
C SER A 231 -17.78 2.38 -4.94
N LEU A 232 -18.02 1.65 -3.84
CA LEU A 232 -18.68 0.35 -3.82
C LEU A 232 -19.85 0.35 -2.84
N ASP A 233 -20.99 -0.15 -3.30
CA ASP A 233 -22.08 -0.64 -2.46
C ASP A 233 -21.72 -2.05 -1.94
N ILE A 234 -21.36 -2.14 -0.65
CA ILE A 234 -20.88 -3.38 -0.02
C ILE A 234 -21.96 -4.46 0.00
N GLU A 235 -23.22 -4.13 0.27
CA GLU A 235 -24.27 -5.16 0.28
C GLU A 235 -24.52 -5.70 -1.14
N LYS A 236 -24.50 -4.85 -2.17
CA LYS A 236 -24.57 -5.33 -3.56
C LYS A 236 -23.37 -6.20 -3.94
N LEU A 237 -22.17 -5.87 -3.47
CA LEU A 237 -20.98 -6.69 -3.70
C LEU A 237 -21.11 -8.06 -3.02
N ILE A 238 -21.64 -8.11 -1.79
CA ILE A 238 -21.91 -9.35 -1.04
C ILE A 238 -22.96 -10.21 -1.76
N GLU A 239 -24.06 -9.60 -2.20
CA GLU A 239 -25.10 -10.27 -2.97
C GLU A 239 -24.55 -10.84 -4.28
N SER A 240 -23.75 -10.05 -4.99
CA SER A 240 -23.09 -10.47 -6.23
C SER A 240 -22.13 -11.62 -5.99
N ALA A 241 -21.32 -11.58 -4.92
CA ALA A 241 -20.43 -12.68 -4.56
C ALA A 241 -21.22 -13.97 -4.23
N ALA A 242 -22.36 -13.87 -3.55
CA ALA A 242 -23.21 -15.03 -3.29
C ALA A 242 -23.82 -15.65 -4.57
N MET A 243 -23.93 -14.88 -5.65
CA MET A 243 -24.40 -15.34 -6.97
C MET A 243 -23.26 -15.85 -7.87
N GLY A 244 -22.00 -15.61 -7.51
CA GLY A 244 -20.81 -16.11 -8.21
C GLY A 244 -20.05 -15.06 -9.01
N MET A 245 -18.97 -15.50 -9.68
CA MET A 245 -17.99 -14.61 -10.32
C MET A 245 -18.60 -13.68 -11.39
N GLU A 246 -19.48 -14.17 -12.26
CA GLU A 246 -20.07 -13.32 -13.31
C GLU A 246 -20.95 -12.21 -12.73
N ALA A 247 -21.66 -12.47 -11.63
CA ALA A 247 -22.45 -11.44 -10.95
C ALA A 247 -21.57 -10.33 -10.35
N ILE A 248 -20.38 -10.68 -9.82
CA ILE A 248 -19.39 -9.68 -9.40
C ILE A 248 -18.97 -8.81 -10.59
N TYR A 249 -18.66 -9.41 -11.73
CA TYR A 249 -18.27 -8.65 -12.92
C TYR A 249 -19.40 -7.74 -13.43
N ASP A 250 -20.63 -8.23 -13.46
CA ASP A 250 -21.80 -7.45 -13.87
C ASP A 250 -22.09 -6.27 -12.93
N TYR A 251 -21.84 -6.45 -11.64
CA TYR A 251 -21.91 -5.38 -10.67
C TYR A 251 -20.80 -4.35 -10.91
N LEU A 252 -19.54 -4.78 -11.01
CA LEU A 252 -18.40 -3.88 -11.21
C LEU A 252 -18.49 -3.09 -12.53
N ASN A 253 -19.06 -3.68 -13.58
CA ASN A 253 -19.36 -3.01 -14.85
C ASN A 253 -20.30 -1.79 -14.71
N LYS A 254 -21.05 -1.69 -13.60
CA LYS A 254 -21.96 -0.57 -13.30
C LYS A 254 -21.34 0.44 -12.32
N THR A 255 -20.08 0.25 -11.93
CA THR A 255 -19.34 1.12 -11.00
C THR A 255 -18.21 1.84 -11.74
N VAL A 256 -17.43 2.65 -11.00
CA VAL A 256 -16.19 3.26 -11.52
C VAL A 256 -15.10 2.24 -11.88
N TYR A 257 -15.29 0.95 -11.57
CA TYR A 257 -14.35 -0.14 -11.83
C TYR A 257 -14.68 -0.95 -13.09
N SER A 258 -15.54 -0.45 -13.97
CA SER A 258 -15.96 -1.18 -15.18
C SER A 258 -14.78 -1.58 -16.08
N ASP A 259 -13.77 -0.71 -16.20
CA ASP A 259 -12.57 -0.97 -16.98
C ASP A 259 -11.52 -1.82 -16.23
N ALA A 260 -11.75 -2.16 -14.96
CA ALA A 260 -10.96 -3.17 -14.23
C ALA A 260 -11.42 -4.61 -14.53
N VAL A 261 -12.66 -4.80 -14.98
CA VAL A 261 -13.27 -6.13 -15.20
C VAL A 261 -12.46 -6.99 -16.17
N PRO A 262 -11.94 -6.49 -17.31
CA PRO A 262 -11.07 -7.29 -18.17
C PRO A 262 -9.83 -7.83 -17.45
N ALA A 263 -9.17 -7.01 -16.63
CA ALA A 263 -8.00 -7.41 -15.85
C ALA A 263 -8.37 -8.44 -14.77
N LEU A 264 -9.54 -8.30 -14.13
CA LEU A 264 -10.07 -9.27 -13.18
C LEU A 264 -10.33 -10.65 -13.81
N LYS A 265 -10.85 -10.67 -15.06
CA LYS A 265 -11.06 -11.90 -15.83
C LYS A 265 -9.74 -12.57 -16.25
N GLU A 266 -8.70 -11.78 -16.51
CA GLU A 266 -7.36 -12.26 -16.84
C GLU A 266 -6.71 -12.96 -15.63
N SER A 267 -6.47 -12.24 -14.53
CA SER A 267 -5.92 -12.82 -13.30
C SER A 267 -5.94 -11.83 -12.13
N ALA A 268 -5.73 -12.34 -10.91
CA ALA A 268 -5.51 -11.48 -9.73
C ALA A 268 -4.27 -10.57 -9.90
N GLN A 269 -3.22 -11.05 -10.59
CA GLN A 269 -2.01 -10.28 -10.85
C GLN A 269 -2.26 -9.15 -11.85
N ALA A 270 -3.10 -9.40 -12.86
CA ALA A 270 -3.51 -8.39 -13.83
C ALA A 270 -4.36 -7.30 -13.18
N PHE A 271 -5.27 -7.67 -12.28
CA PHE A 271 -6.03 -6.70 -11.50
C PHE A 271 -5.16 -5.87 -10.55
N GLU A 272 -4.18 -6.50 -9.90
CA GLU A 272 -3.21 -5.78 -9.06
C GLU A 272 -2.40 -4.77 -9.90
N ARG A 273 -1.94 -5.16 -11.09
CA ARG A 273 -1.27 -4.28 -12.05
C ARG A 273 -2.17 -3.12 -12.46
N TRP A 274 -3.45 -3.39 -12.75
CA TRP A 274 -4.43 -2.35 -13.07
C TRP A 274 -4.59 -1.34 -11.92
N CYS A 275 -4.66 -1.81 -10.68
CA CYS A 275 -4.75 -0.92 -9.51
C CYS A 275 -3.49 -0.08 -9.33
N ASP A 276 -2.31 -0.68 -9.48
CA ASP A 276 -1.03 0.03 -9.40
C ASP A 276 -0.96 1.12 -10.50
N ASN A 277 -1.34 0.78 -11.75
CA ASN A 277 -1.36 1.74 -12.85
C ASN A 277 -2.38 2.86 -12.63
N ARG A 278 -3.54 2.57 -12.02
CA ARG A 278 -4.52 3.59 -11.67
C ARG A 278 -3.98 4.59 -10.65
N ILE A 279 -3.17 4.13 -9.68
CA ILE A 279 -2.47 5.02 -8.74
C ILE A 279 -1.51 5.93 -9.50
N ILE A 280 -0.76 5.40 -10.47
CA ILE A 280 0.12 6.20 -11.34
C ILE A 280 -0.67 7.27 -12.10
N GLU A 281 -1.86 6.96 -12.60
CA GLU A 281 -2.75 7.95 -13.23
C GLU A 281 -3.17 9.07 -12.26
N TYR A 282 -3.50 8.75 -11.00
CA TYR A 282 -3.87 9.74 -9.98
C TYR A 282 -2.70 10.66 -9.60
N ILE A 283 -1.48 10.12 -9.52
CA ILE A 283 -0.32 10.92 -9.13
C ILE A 283 0.25 11.74 -10.29
N ARG A 284 0.09 11.31 -11.56
CA ARG A 284 0.71 11.95 -12.75
C ARG A 284 0.40 13.46 -12.88
N PRO A 285 -0.82 13.96 -12.63
CA PRO A 285 -1.12 15.40 -12.64
C PRO A 285 -0.33 16.20 -11.60
N GLN A 286 0.15 15.55 -10.52
CA GLN A 286 0.94 16.21 -9.49
C GLN A 286 2.31 16.65 -9.98
N LYS A 287 2.73 16.33 -11.22
CA LYS A 287 3.87 16.96 -11.91
C LYS A 287 3.72 18.47 -12.10
N TYR A 288 2.49 18.96 -12.14
CA TYR A 288 2.17 20.36 -12.44
C TYR A 288 1.61 21.12 -11.25
N ASN A 289 1.23 20.44 -10.17
CA ASN A 289 0.68 21.06 -8.97
C ASN A 289 1.82 21.66 -8.13
N PRO A 290 1.85 22.99 -7.90
CA PRO A 290 2.82 23.61 -7.03
C PRO A 290 2.22 23.84 -5.62
N PHE A 291 3.07 23.89 -4.59
CA PHE A 291 2.72 24.37 -3.24
C PHE A 291 1.84 23.48 -2.34
N THR A 292 1.68 22.17 -2.61
CA THR A 292 0.91 21.27 -1.74
C THR A 292 1.73 20.05 -1.29
N LEU A 293 1.18 19.25 -0.38
CA LEU A 293 1.74 17.94 0.01
C LEU A 293 1.67 16.92 -1.14
N SER A 294 0.73 17.07 -2.07
CA SER A 294 0.41 16.06 -3.08
C SER A 294 1.58 15.70 -4.02
N PRO A 295 2.44 16.62 -4.50
CA PRO A 295 3.65 16.27 -5.23
C PRO A 295 4.64 15.41 -4.42
N ILE A 296 4.72 15.62 -3.10
CA ILE A 296 5.62 14.86 -2.22
C ILE A 296 5.08 13.44 -2.04
N ALA A 297 3.77 13.30 -1.78
CA ALA A 297 3.10 12.01 -1.73
C ALA A 297 3.14 11.26 -3.08
N ALA A 298 2.98 11.98 -4.20
CA ALA A 298 3.12 11.44 -5.55
C ALA A 298 4.52 10.86 -5.79
N TYR A 299 5.57 11.57 -5.36
CA TYR A 299 6.94 11.07 -5.45
C TYR A 299 7.13 9.79 -4.64
N LEU A 300 6.64 9.74 -3.40
CA LEU A 300 6.68 8.52 -2.58
C LEU A 300 6.01 7.33 -3.29
N LEU A 301 4.79 7.53 -3.80
CA LEU A 301 4.04 6.50 -4.51
C LEU A 301 4.73 6.07 -5.82
N ALA A 302 5.34 7.00 -6.54
CA ALA A 302 6.14 6.70 -7.73
C ALA A 302 7.34 5.81 -7.38
N ARG A 303 8.08 6.14 -6.31
CA ARG A 303 9.23 5.35 -5.83
C ARG A 303 8.83 3.95 -5.39
N GLU A 304 7.72 3.81 -4.67
CA GLU A 304 7.19 2.51 -4.28
C GLU A 304 6.82 1.65 -5.51
N ASN A 305 6.25 2.27 -6.55
CA ASN A 305 5.95 1.59 -7.81
C ASN A 305 7.21 1.16 -8.57
N GLU A 306 8.27 1.98 -8.60
CA GLU A 306 9.56 1.62 -9.18
C GLU A 306 10.19 0.44 -8.46
N ILE A 307 10.26 0.49 -7.12
CA ILE A 307 10.82 -0.57 -6.28
C ILE A 307 10.07 -1.89 -6.54
N LYS A 308 8.74 -1.84 -6.62
CA LYS A 308 7.92 -3.02 -6.95
C LYS A 308 8.20 -3.55 -8.35
N THR A 309 8.30 -2.67 -9.34
CA THR A 309 8.57 -3.06 -10.74
C THR A 309 9.97 -3.65 -10.89
N VAL A 310 10.98 -3.03 -10.29
CA VAL A 310 12.36 -3.51 -10.27
C VAL A 310 12.45 -4.84 -9.54
N ARG A 311 11.76 -5.03 -8.40
CA ARG A 311 11.71 -6.32 -7.70
C ARG A 311 11.17 -7.45 -8.60
N ILE A 312 10.09 -7.18 -9.34
CA ILE A 312 9.51 -8.15 -10.29
C ILE A 312 10.53 -8.50 -11.38
N LEU A 313 11.22 -7.50 -11.93
CA LEU A 313 12.20 -7.69 -12.99
C LEU A 313 13.42 -8.48 -12.51
N LEU A 314 14.03 -8.08 -11.39
CA LEU A 314 15.18 -8.77 -10.81
C LEU A 314 14.82 -10.21 -10.44
N SER A 315 13.68 -10.42 -9.79
CA SER A 315 13.20 -11.78 -9.49
C SER A 315 12.91 -12.59 -10.75
N GLY A 316 12.39 -11.97 -11.81
CA GLY A 316 12.16 -12.62 -13.09
C GLY A 316 13.47 -13.07 -13.73
N LYS A 317 14.47 -12.20 -13.78
CA LYS A 317 15.82 -12.49 -14.30
C LYS A 317 16.53 -13.58 -13.49
N ARG A 318 16.46 -13.50 -12.15
CA ARG A 318 17.07 -14.50 -11.26
C ARG A 318 16.52 -15.92 -11.44
N ASN A 319 15.24 -16.01 -11.82
CA ASN A 319 14.53 -17.28 -12.00
C ASN A 319 14.38 -17.66 -13.49
N ASP A 320 15.14 -17.02 -14.39
CA ASP A 320 15.11 -17.26 -15.83
C ASP A 320 13.69 -17.25 -16.45
N ILE A 321 12.83 -16.38 -15.94
CA ILE A 321 11.47 -16.19 -16.45
C ILE A 321 11.55 -15.49 -17.80
N ALA A 322 10.77 -15.98 -18.78
CA ALA A 322 10.73 -15.40 -20.12
C ALA A 322 10.33 -13.91 -20.10
N ASP A 323 11.01 -13.09 -20.90
CA ASP A 323 10.86 -11.64 -20.90
C ASP A 323 9.43 -11.18 -21.23
N ASN A 324 8.67 -11.92 -22.04
CA ASN A 324 7.26 -11.62 -22.32
C ASN A 324 6.36 -11.78 -21.08
N VAL A 325 6.65 -12.77 -20.23
CA VAL A 325 5.91 -13.02 -18.98
C VAL A 325 6.24 -11.95 -17.93
N ILE A 326 7.51 -11.52 -17.85
CA ILE A 326 7.88 -10.36 -17.02
C ILE A 326 7.21 -9.10 -17.57
N ARG A 327 7.26 -8.94 -18.91
CA ARG A 327 6.47 -8.07 -19.79
C ARG A 327 5.14 -7.67 -19.20
N GLU A 328 4.28 -8.68 -19.16
CA GLU A 328 2.89 -8.57 -18.76
C GLU A 328 2.75 -8.07 -17.32
N ARG A 329 3.75 -8.24 -16.46
CA ARG A 329 3.71 -7.84 -15.05
C ARG A 329 4.32 -6.46 -14.80
N LEU A 330 4.79 -5.73 -15.81
CA LEU A 330 5.34 -4.39 -15.58
C LEU A 330 4.22 -3.36 -15.39
N ARG A 331 4.48 -2.38 -14.52
CA ARG A 331 3.59 -1.25 -14.25
C ARG A 331 3.96 -0.06 -15.10
N ASP A 332 3.04 0.88 -15.22
CA ASP A 332 3.31 2.17 -15.82
C ASP A 332 4.28 2.97 -14.94
N MET A 333 5.21 3.68 -15.58
CA MET A 333 6.11 4.58 -14.87
C MET A 333 5.47 5.95 -14.68
N TYR A 334 5.86 6.61 -13.59
CA TYR A 334 5.38 7.95 -13.29
C TYR A 334 5.95 8.98 -14.28
N VAL A 335 7.25 8.89 -14.59
CA VAL A 335 7.98 9.83 -15.47
C VAL A 335 7.91 9.51 -16.94
#